data_AF-A0A6G9NBI5-F1
#
_entry.id   AF-A0A6G9NBI5-F1
#
_cell.length_a   1.000
_cell.length_b   1.000
_cell.length_c   1.000
_cell.angle_alpha   90.00
_cell.angle_beta   90.00
_cell.angle_gamma   90.00
#
_symmetry.space_group_name_H-M   'P 1'
#
loop_
_entity.id
_entity.type
_entity.pdbx_description
1 polymer ?
#
loop_
_entity_poly.entity_id
_entity_poly.type
_entity_poly.pdbx_seq_one_letter_code
_entity_poly.pdbx_strand_id
1 'polypeptide(L)'
;MADTIPKDGARAKAPWHLWVVGVLGLLWNGGGGAANYLQVKQASPEFFARQAEMLGTTPEVVSDYFANYPLWADIAYGFGVWGAVAGSVLILLRSRFAALAFALSAIGFVLGVIYQLVAPLEGVSAGVFFWGFNALIFATIIGQWAYSRWMTRAGVMR
;
A
#
# COMPACT_ATOMS: atom_id res chain seq x y z
N MET A 1 -10.73 53.19 -11.33
CA MET A 1 -9.68 52.31 -10.79
C MET A 1 -10.26 50.92 -10.71
N ALA A 2 -9.94 50.06 -11.68
CA ALA A 2 -10.37 48.66 -11.67
C ALA A 2 -9.32 47.86 -10.90
N ASP A 3 -9.77 47.28 -9.80
CA ASP A 3 -8.99 46.43 -8.90
C ASP A 3 -8.55 45.17 -9.66
N THR A 4 -7.25 44.98 -9.82
CA THR A 4 -6.68 43.79 -10.46
C THR A 4 -6.74 42.62 -9.48
N ILE A 5 -7.76 41.77 -9.60
CA ILE A 5 -7.77 40.46 -8.93
C ILE A 5 -6.58 39.65 -9.44
N PRO A 6 -5.60 39.27 -8.60
CA PRO A 6 -4.51 38.39 -9.03
C PRO A 6 -5.09 37.01 -9.36
N LYS A 7 -5.12 36.64 -10.63
CA LYS A 7 -5.46 35.28 -11.08
C LYS A 7 -4.24 34.37 -10.99
N ASP A 8 -3.70 34.16 -9.81
CA ASP A 8 -2.56 33.24 -9.69
C ASP A 8 -3.05 31.85 -9.31
N GLY A 9 -3.78 31.26 -10.25
CA GLY A 9 -3.99 29.82 -10.37
C GLY A 9 -2.75 29.10 -10.90
N ALA A 10 -1.54 29.66 -10.79
CA ALA A 10 -0.30 29.04 -11.25
C ALA A 10 0.12 27.91 -10.31
N ARG A 11 0.31 26.70 -10.87
CA ARG A 11 0.71 25.52 -10.10
C ARG A 11 2.18 25.68 -9.71
N ALA A 12 2.53 25.51 -8.44
CA ALA A 12 3.93 25.54 -8.03
C ALA A 12 4.74 24.51 -8.83
N LYS A 13 5.97 24.84 -9.20
CA LYS A 13 6.82 23.95 -10.02
C LYS A 13 7.01 22.62 -9.28
N ALA A 14 6.92 21.51 -10.01
CA ALA A 14 7.20 20.20 -9.41
C ALA A 14 8.69 20.11 -9.07
N PRO A 15 9.07 19.88 -7.80
CA PRO A 15 10.46 19.62 -7.45
C PRO A 15 10.87 18.22 -7.91
N TRP A 16 12.17 18.00 -8.12
CA TRP A 16 12.71 16.74 -8.63
C TRP A 16 12.35 15.53 -7.76
N HIS A 17 12.34 15.70 -6.43
CA HIS A 17 12.06 14.64 -5.47
C HIS A 17 10.62 14.11 -5.56
N LEU A 18 9.68 14.88 -6.13
CA LEU A 18 8.32 14.39 -6.39
C LEU A 18 8.30 13.23 -7.36
N TRP A 19 9.13 13.30 -8.40
CA TRP A 19 9.24 12.24 -9.40
C TRP A 19 9.91 11.02 -8.81
N VAL A 20 10.96 11.21 -8.01
CA VAL A 20 11.65 10.10 -7.34
C VAL A 20 10.73 9.37 -6.38
N VAL A 21 10.02 10.10 -5.51
CA VAL A 21 9.04 9.50 -4.56
C VAL A 21 7.91 8.80 -5.31
N GLY A 22 7.40 9.38 -6.39
CA GLY A 22 6.33 8.79 -7.19
C GLY A 22 6.76 7.51 -7.92
N VAL A 23 7.92 7.52 -8.59
CA VAL A 23 8.43 6.37 -9.36
C VAL A 23 8.87 5.25 -8.43
N LEU A 24 9.71 5.54 -7.43
CA LEU A 24 10.15 4.52 -6.48
C LEU A 24 8.97 3.99 -5.66
N GLY A 25 8.03 4.87 -5.29
CA GLY A 25 6.79 4.47 -4.65
C GLY A 25 5.95 3.53 -5.50
N LEU A 26 5.83 3.80 -6.80
CA LEU A 26 5.07 2.94 -7.72
C LEU A 26 5.77 1.59 -7.92
N LEU A 27 7.10 1.58 -8.05
CA LEU A 27 7.86 0.34 -8.17
C LEU A 27 7.75 -0.51 -6.89
N TRP A 28 7.84 0.11 -5.72
CA TRP A 28 7.67 -0.58 -4.43
C TRP A 28 6.25 -1.14 -4.26
N ASN A 29 5.24 -0.28 -4.38
CA ASN A 29 3.85 -0.66 -4.11
C ASN A 29 3.26 -1.53 -5.24
N GLY A 30 3.60 -1.26 -6.49
CA GLY A 30 3.13 -2.02 -7.65
C GLY A 30 3.92 -3.31 -7.85
N GLY A 31 5.25 -3.21 -7.89
CA GLY A 31 6.13 -4.35 -8.13
C GLY A 31 6.19 -5.32 -6.96
N GLY A 32 6.15 -4.84 -5.71
CA GLY A 32 6.09 -5.69 -4.53
C GLY A 32 4.65 -6.01 -4.13
N GLY A 33 3.89 -4.99 -3.73
CA GLY A 33 2.55 -5.15 -3.16
C GLY A 33 1.52 -5.73 -4.13
N ALA A 34 1.33 -5.11 -5.30
CA ALA A 34 0.32 -5.56 -6.26
C ALA A 34 0.68 -6.89 -6.93
N ALA A 35 1.96 -7.12 -7.23
CA ALA A 35 2.40 -8.42 -7.75
C ALA A 35 2.15 -9.55 -6.74
N ASN A 36 2.44 -9.33 -5.45
CA ASN A 36 2.11 -10.30 -4.40
C ASN A 36 0.61 -10.54 -4.28
N TYR A 37 -0.20 -9.48 -4.30
CA TYR A 37 -1.66 -9.58 -4.26
C TYR A 37 -2.19 -10.46 -5.40
N LEU A 38 -1.72 -10.22 -6.63
CA LEU A 38 -2.13 -11.00 -7.79
C LEU A 38 -1.70 -12.47 -7.66
N GLN A 39 -0.48 -12.74 -7.19
CA GLN A 39 -0.03 -14.11 -6.94
C GLN A 39 -0.91 -14.86 -5.94
N VAL A 40 -1.31 -14.20 -4.85
CA VAL A 40 -2.24 -14.78 -3.86
C VAL A 40 -3.62 -15.02 -4.47
N LYS A 41 -4.15 -14.07 -5.25
CA LYS A 41 -5.48 -14.19 -5.88
C LYS A 41 -5.53 -15.19 -7.03
N GLN A 42 -4.40 -15.47 -7.66
CA GLN A 42 -4.23 -16.43 -8.73
C GLN A 42 -3.49 -17.68 -8.25
N ALA A 43 -3.47 -17.91 -6.93
CA ALA A 43 -2.62 -18.91 -6.32
C ALA A 43 -2.85 -20.29 -6.94
N SER A 44 -1.77 -20.86 -7.45
CA SER A 44 -1.69 -22.25 -7.87
C SER A 44 -1.28 -23.14 -6.69
N PRO A 45 -1.47 -24.46 -6.78
CA PRO A 45 -0.90 -25.39 -5.80
C PRO A 45 0.62 -25.19 -5.61
N GLU A 46 1.36 -24.85 -6.67
CA GLU A 46 2.79 -24.55 -6.60
C GLU A 46 3.09 -23.29 -5.77
N PHE A 47 2.25 -22.27 -5.83
CA PHE A 47 2.40 -21.06 -5.01
C PHE A 47 2.27 -21.39 -3.52
N PHE A 48 1.25 -22.18 -3.14
CA PHE A 48 1.07 -22.61 -1.76
C PHE A 48 2.21 -23.50 -1.27
N ALA A 49 2.74 -24.38 -2.13
CA ALA A 49 3.90 -25.20 -1.80
C ALA A 49 5.14 -24.38 -1.47
N ARG A 50 5.45 -23.36 -2.29
CA ARG A 50 6.58 -22.45 -2.04
C ARG A 50 6.40 -21.63 -0.76
N GLN A 51 5.20 -21.11 -0.53
CA GLN A 51 4.88 -20.37 0.70
C GLN A 51 5.02 -21.26 1.94
N ALA A 52 4.53 -22.49 1.87
CA ALA A 52 4.62 -23.45 2.97
C ALA A 52 6.08 -23.79 3.32
N GLU A 53 6.94 -23.99 2.31
CA GLU A 53 8.38 -24.17 2.49
C GLU A 53 9.01 -22.98 3.22
N MET A 54 8.72 -21.75 2.77
CA MET A 54 9.24 -20.53 3.40
C MET A 54 8.76 -20.33 4.84
N LEU A 55 7.54 -20.76 5.15
CA LEU A 55 6.91 -20.61 6.46
C LEU A 55 7.18 -21.81 7.38
N GLY A 56 7.80 -22.88 6.89
CA GLY A 56 8.03 -24.11 7.65
C GLY A 56 6.74 -24.84 8.01
N THR A 57 5.75 -24.83 7.11
CA THR A 57 4.43 -25.46 7.31
C THR A 57 4.04 -26.32 6.09
N THR A 58 2.79 -26.79 6.04
CA THR A 58 2.24 -27.57 4.92
C THR A 58 1.47 -26.69 3.93
N PRO A 59 1.43 -27.05 2.63
CA PRO A 59 0.65 -26.32 1.64
C PRO A 59 -0.83 -26.19 2.02
N GLU A 60 -1.40 -27.20 2.66
CA GLU A 60 -2.79 -27.26 3.10
C GLU A 60 -3.10 -26.17 4.14
N VAL A 61 -2.21 -25.98 5.13
CA VAL A 61 -2.36 -24.93 6.14
C VAL A 61 -2.37 -23.54 5.48
N VAL A 62 -1.53 -23.32 4.47
CA VAL A 62 -1.49 -22.04 3.74
C VAL A 62 -2.73 -21.85 2.88
N SER A 63 -3.16 -22.88 2.14
CA SER A 63 -4.36 -22.77 1.30
C SER A 63 -5.62 -22.56 2.12
N ASP A 64 -5.76 -23.27 3.23
CA ASP A 64 -6.92 -23.16 4.13
C ASP A 64 -6.98 -21.78 4.78
N TYR A 65 -5.82 -21.19 5.10
CA TYR A 65 -5.75 -19.80 5.59
C TYR A 65 -6.38 -18.82 4.59
N PHE A 66 -6.00 -18.90 3.32
CA PHE A 66 -6.56 -18.01 2.28
C PHE A 66 -7.99 -18.36 1.90
N ALA A 67 -8.39 -19.64 1.95
CA ALA A 67 -9.76 -20.06 1.68
C ALA A 67 -10.75 -19.51 2.74
N ASN A 68 -10.28 -19.31 3.96
CA ASN A 68 -11.06 -18.80 5.08
C ASN A 68 -10.93 -17.28 5.28
N TYR A 69 -10.38 -16.53 4.31
CA TYR A 69 -10.33 -15.07 4.38
C TYR A 69 -11.75 -14.49 4.42
N PRO A 70 -12.17 -13.84 5.52
CA PRO A 70 -13.48 -13.23 5.57
C PRO A 70 -13.52 -12.03 4.63
N LEU A 71 -14.71 -11.75 4.09
CA LEU A 71 -14.91 -10.71 3.07
C LEU A 71 -14.32 -9.35 3.47
N TRP A 72 -14.46 -8.95 4.73
CA TRP A 72 -13.94 -7.66 5.21
C TRP A 72 -12.41 -7.60 5.17
N ALA A 73 -11.72 -8.69 5.51
CA ALA A 73 -10.25 -8.76 5.51
C ALA A 73 -9.73 -8.78 4.08
N ASP A 74 -10.46 -9.45 3.19
CA ASP A 74 -10.12 -9.47 1.78
C ASP A 74 -10.26 -8.09 1.11
N ILE A 75 -11.37 -7.38 1.42
CA ILE A 75 -11.57 -5.99 0.99
C ILE A 75 -10.48 -5.09 1.56
N ALA A 76 -10.15 -5.22 2.85
CA ALA A 76 -9.09 -4.45 3.49
C ALA A 76 -7.73 -4.69 2.83
N TYR A 77 -7.39 -5.94 2.50
CA TYR A 77 -6.17 -6.28 1.79
C TYR A 77 -6.12 -5.60 0.41
N GLY A 78 -7.22 -5.66 -0.34
CA GLY A 78 -7.36 -4.96 -1.62
C GLY A 78 -7.13 -3.45 -1.49
N PHE A 79 -7.77 -2.79 -0.52
CA PHE A 79 -7.58 -1.35 -0.28
C PHE A 79 -6.15 -1.01 0.17
N GLY A 80 -5.54 -1.85 1.01
CA GLY A 80 -4.16 -1.72 1.45
C GLY A 80 -3.20 -1.63 0.27
N VAL A 81 -3.31 -2.58 -0.66
CA VAL A 81 -2.44 -2.68 -1.83
C VAL A 81 -2.77 -1.63 -2.88
N TRP A 82 -4.01 -1.62 -3.37
CA TRP A 82 -4.40 -0.78 -4.51
C TRP A 82 -4.48 0.70 -4.14
N GLY A 83 -4.75 1.03 -2.88
CA GLY A 83 -4.66 2.40 -2.39
C GLY A 83 -3.24 2.96 -2.47
N ALA A 84 -2.21 2.16 -2.15
CA ALA A 84 -0.81 2.60 -2.22
C ALA A 84 -0.32 2.75 -3.66
N VAL A 85 -0.74 1.83 -4.55
CA VAL A 85 -0.48 1.93 -5.99
C VAL A 85 -1.13 3.18 -6.57
N ALA A 86 -2.44 3.36 -6.33
CA ALA A 86 -3.17 4.54 -6.79
C ALA A 86 -2.55 5.82 -6.24
N GLY A 87 -2.19 5.85 -4.95
CA GLY A 87 -1.51 6.98 -4.34
C GLY A 87 -0.19 7.32 -5.03
N SER A 88 0.61 6.30 -5.37
CA SER A 88 1.90 6.49 -6.07
C SER A 88 1.71 7.06 -7.47
N VAL A 89 0.73 6.55 -8.22
CA VAL A 89 0.34 7.11 -9.53
C VAL A 89 -0.16 8.56 -9.38
N LEU A 90 -0.98 8.83 -8.36
CA LEU A 90 -1.53 10.16 -8.11
C LEU A 90 -0.43 11.17 -7.70
N ILE A 91 0.65 10.75 -7.05
CA ILE A 91 1.84 11.61 -6.83
C ILE A 91 2.42 12.05 -8.18
N LEU A 92 2.61 11.11 -9.12
CA LEU A 92 3.17 11.41 -10.45
C LEU A 92 2.24 12.32 -11.27
N LEU A 93 0.93 12.12 -11.15
CA LEU A 93 -0.09 13.01 -11.73
C LEU A 93 -0.24 14.32 -10.94
N ARG A 94 0.46 14.43 -9.81
CA ARG A 94 0.46 15.57 -8.89
C ARG A 94 -0.96 15.91 -8.39
N SER A 95 -1.75 14.89 -8.09
CA SER A 95 -3.13 15.01 -7.64
C SER A 95 -3.22 15.07 -6.12
N ARG A 96 -4.04 15.96 -5.57
CA ARG A 96 -4.30 16.06 -4.12
C ARG A 96 -4.94 14.79 -3.55
N PHE A 97 -5.58 13.99 -4.41
CA PHE A 97 -6.20 12.73 -4.02
C PHE A 97 -5.17 11.65 -3.64
N ALA A 98 -3.87 11.86 -3.92
CA ALA A 98 -2.81 10.96 -3.46
C ALA A 98 -2.87 10.75 -1.94
N ALA A 99 -3.09 11.82 -1.17
CA ALA A 99 -3.20 11.72 0.29
C ALA A 99 -4.41 10.89 0.74
N LEU A 100 -5.54 10.97 0.03
CA LEU A 100 -6.70 10.14 0.34
C LEU A 100 -6.44 8.66 0.02
N ALA A 101 -5.83 8.38 -1.13
CA ALA A 101 -5.50 7.02 -1.55
C ALA A 101 -4.54 6.32 -0.55
N PHE A 102 -3.49 7.01 -0.09
CA PHE A 102 -2.61 6.47 0.94
C PHE A 102 -3.28 6.34 2.31
N ALA A 103 -4.25 7.19 2.66
CA ALA A 103 -5.00 7.04 3.90
C ALA A 103 -5.87 5.77 3.88
N LEU A 104 -6.56 5.51 2.76
CA LEU A 104 -7.33 4.28 2.57
C LEU A 104 -6.44 3.04 2.57
N SER A 105 -5.25 3.15 1.97
CA SER A 105 -4.22 2.10 2.04
C SER A 105 -3.76 1.83 3.47
N ALA A 106 -3.47 2.87 4.25
CA ALA A 106 -3.06 2.70 5.65
C ALA A 106 -4.15 2.00 6.49
N ILE A 107 -5.42 2.35 6.27
CA ILE A 107 -6.55 1.69 6.95
C ILE A 107 -6.63 0.22 6.53
N GLY A 108 -6.58 -0.08 5.23
CA GLY A 108 -6.59 -1.45 4.73
C GLY A 108 -5.43 -2.29 5.28
N PHE A 109 -4.24 -1.72 5.33
CA PHE A 109 -3.07 -2.34 5.93
C PHE A 109 -3.26 -2.65 7.41
N VAL A 110 -3.72 -1.68 8.21
CA VAL A 110 -3.96 -1.87 9.65
C VAL A 110 -5.00 -2.95 9.91
N LEU A 111 -6.09 -2.96 9.14
CA LEU A 111 -7.10 -4.02 9.22
C LEU A 111 -6.53 -5.40 8.84
N GLY A 112 -5.63 -5.46 7.85
CA GLY A 112 -4.92 -6.69 7.51
C GLY A 112 -3.98 -7.18 8.62
N VAL A 113 -3.30 -6.28 9.31
CA VAL A 113 -2.48 -6.64 10.50
C VAL A 113 -3.36 -7.13 11.64
N ILE A 114 -4.50 -6.47 11.88
CA ILE A 114 -5.47 -6.93 12.89
C ILE A 114 -5.95 -8.35 12.56
N TYR A 115 -6.29 -8.64 11.31
CA TYR A 115 -6.68 -9.99 10.89
C TYR A 115 -5.59 -11.02 11.21
N GLN A 116 -4.33 -10.74 10.84
CA GLN A 116 -3.20 -11.64 11.10
C GLN A 116 -2.94 -11.87 12.60
N LEU A 117 -3.31 -10.92 13.46
CA LEU A 117 -3.20 -11.06 14.92
C LEU A 117 -4.32 -11.91 15.53
N VAL A 118 -5.56 -11.76 15.06
CA VAL A 118 -6.73 -12.46 15.61
C VAL A 118 -6.95 -13.84 14.97
N ALA A 119 -6.47 -14.02 13.75
CA ALA A 119 -6.46 -15.26 12.99
C ALA A 119 -5.03 -15.47 12.44
N PRO A 120 -4.07 -15.87 13.30
CA PRO A 120 -2.74 -16.22 12.84
C PRO A 120 -2.77 -17.52 12.05
N LEU A 121 -1.79 -17.69 11.16
CA LEU A 121 -1.61 -18.92 10.41
C LEU A 121 -1.17 -20.05 11.36
N GLU A 122 -1.87 -21.18 11.32
CA GLU A 122 -1.68 -22.26 12.29
C GLU A 122 -0.26 -22.84 12.26
N GLY A 123 0.30 -23.08 13.45
CA GLY A 123 1.64 -23.67 13.58
C GLY A 123 2.80 -22.74 13.17
N VAL A 124 2.51 -21.52 12.69
CA VAL A 124 3.53 -20.57 12.24
C VAL A 124 3.58 -19.37 13.18
N SER A 125 4.74 -19.17 13.81
CA SER A 125 4.95 -18.01 14.68
C SER A 125 5.43 -16.80 13.87
N ALA A 126 4.87 -15.63 14.17
CA ALA A 126 5.24 -14.38 13.54
C ALA A 126 6.64 -13.94 14.03
N GLY A 127 7.67 -14.26 13.25
CA GLY A 127 9.07 -13.95 13.55
C GLY A 127 9.44 -12.47 13.34
N VAL A 128 10.67 -12.12 13.71
CA VAL A 128 11.23 -10.75 13.59
C VAL A 128 11.13 -10.21 12.17
N PHE A 129 11.41 -11.06 11.17
CA PHE A 129 11.32 -10.66 9.76
C PHE A 129 9.91 -10.23 9.37
N PHE A 130 8.89 -11.01 9.77
CA PHE A 130 7.49 -10.71 9.48
C PHE A 130 7.06 -9.36 10.06
N TRP A 131 7.36 -9.12 11.34
CA TRP A 131 7.02 -7.85 11.99
C TRP A 131 7.82 -6.67 11.45
N GLY A 132 9.11 -6.88 11.16
CA GLY A 132 9.97 -5.87 10.55
C GLY A 132 9.49 -5.46 9.16
N PHE A 133 9.05 -6.42 8.33
CA PHE A 133 8.53 -6.14 7.01
C PHE A 133 7.18 -5.42 7.05
N ASN A 134 6.28 -5.83 7.94
CA ASN A 134 5.03 -5.10 8.18
C ASN A 134 5.28 -3.65 8.65
N ALA A 135 6.23 -3.45 9.56
CA ALA A 135 6.62 -2.11 10.00
C ALA A 135 7.18 -1.26 8.85
N LEU A 136 8.00 -1.85 7.96
CA LEU A 136 8.54 -1.19 6.77
C LEU A 136 7.43 -0.77 5.79
N ILE A 137 6.46 -1.66 5.52
CA ILE A 137 5.31 -1.34 4.66
C ILE A 137 4.53 -0.17 5.27
N PHE A 138 4.21 -0.26 6.56
CA PHE A 138 3.46 0.80 7.24
C PHE A 138 4.19 2.14 7.21
N ALA A 139 5.49 2.14 7.55
CA ALA A 139 6.32 3.35 7.51
C ALA A 139 6.36 3.96 6.10
N THR A 140 6.43 3.13 5.06
CA THR A 140 6.40 3.57 3.66
C THR A 140 5.08 4.24 3.32
N ILE A 141 3.94 3.61 3.63
CA ILE A 141 2.60 4.16 3.37
C ILE A 141 2.41 5.49 4.11
N ILE A 142 2.79 5.56 5.38
CA ILE A 142 2.66 6.78 6.19
C ILE A 142 3.60 7.89 5.68
N GLY A 143 4.82 7.54 5.28
CA GLY A 143 5.76 8.49 4.68
C GLY A 143 5.22 9.09 3.39
N GLN A 144 4.66 8.26 2.50
CA GLN A 144 4.06 8.70 1.24
C GLN A 144 2.78 9.52 1.46
N TRP A 145 1.97 9.16 2.46
CA TRP A 145 0.80 9.93 2.88
C TRP A 145 1.21 11.33 3.38
N ALA A 146 2.16 11.40 4.31
CA ALA A 146 2.65 12.65 4.88
C ALA A 146 3.27 13.55 3.80
N TYR A 147 4.08 12.96 2.92
CA TYR A 147 4.65 13.65 1.76
C TYR A 147 3.56 14.21 0.83
N SER A 148 2.55 13.41 0.50
CA SER A 148 1.44 13.87 -0.36
C SER A 148 0.67 15.04 0.26
N ARG A 149 0.44 15.02 1.58
CA ARG A 149 -0.19 16.14 2.30
C ARG A 149 0.68 17.39 2.28
N TRP A 150 1.98 17.24 2.49
CA TRP A 150 2.93 18.34 2.44
C TRP A 150 2.95 18.98 1.04
N MET A 151 3.06 18.19 -0.02
CA MET A 151 3.07 18.68 -1.40
C MET A 151 1.74 19.31 -1.84
N THR A 152 0.62 18.85 -1.29
CA THR A 152 -0.69 19.48 -1.50
C THR A 152 -0.76 20.84 -0.83
N ARG A 153 -0.32 20.95 0.43
CA ARG A 153 -0.25 22.23 1.16
C ARG A 153 0.72 23.22 0.52
N ALA A 154 1.81 22.73 -0.07
CA ALA A 154 2.77 23.53 -0.82
C ALA A 154 2.27 23.97 -2.22
N GLY A 155 1.03 23.64 -2.60
CA GLY A 155 0.44 24.04 -3.89
C GLY A 155 1.02 23.33 -5.11
N VAL A 156 1.84 22.28 -4.92
CA VAL A 156 2.43 21.50 -6.01
C VAL A 156 1.43 20.46 -6.54
N MET A 157 0.56 19.94 -5.67
CA MET A 157 -0.52 19.01 -6.01
C MET A 157 -1.89 19.69 -5.94
N ARG A 158 -2.84 19.31 -6.80
CA ARG A 158 -4.19 19.89 -6.90
C ARG A 158 -5.28 18.84 -7.04
#